data_AF-A0A956H7I7-F1
#
_entry.id   AF-A0A956H7I7-F1
#
_cell.length_a   1.000
_cell.length_b   1.000
_cell.length_c   1.000
_cell.angle_alpha   90.00
_cell.angle_beta   90.00
_cell.angle_gamma   90.00
#
_symmetry.space_group_name_H-M   'P 1'
#
loop_
_entity.id
_entity.type
_entity.pdbx_description
1 polymer ?
#
loop_
_entity_poly.entity_id
_entity_poly.type
_entity_poly.pdbx_seq_one_letter_code
_entity_poly.pdbx_strand_id
1 'polypeptide(L)' 'DRMLQLHGGYGYSEDYPIERLYRDARITRIYEGANEIQRLIVSRELVDGR' A
#
# COMPACT_ATOMS: atom_id res chain seq x y z
N ASP A 1 7.77 -2.25 2.74
CA ASP A 1 8.86 -1.35 3.17
C ASP A 1 9.64 -1.85 4.37
N ARG A 2 9.17 -1.69 5.62
CA ARG A 2 9.99 -2.06 6.80
C ARG A 2 10.42 -3.53 6.84
N MET A 3 9.53 -4.45 6.48
CA MET A 3 9.87 -5.87 6.39
C MET A 3 10.86 -6.18 5.26
N LEU A 4 10.77 -5.46 4.13
CA LEU A 4 11.74 -5.56 3.03
C LEU A 4 13.13 -5.14 3.52
N GLN A 5 13.20 -4.01 4.23
CA GLN A 5 14.44 -3.49 4.80
C GLN A 5 15.07 -4.42 5.83
N LEU A 6 14.25 -5.11 6.65
CA LEU A 6 14.72 -6.11 7.61
C LEU A 6 15.45 -7.28 6.94
N HIS A 7 14.97 -7.70 5.76
CA HIS A 7 15.60 -8.77 4.97
C HIS A 7 16.83 -8.27 4.18
N GLY A 8 17.10 -6.96 4.18
CA GLY A 8 18.22 -6.36 3.44
C GLY A 8 18.17 -6.70 1.95
N GLY A 9 19.33 -7.02 1.37
CA GLY A 9 19.42 -7.39 -0.05
C GLY A 9 18.62 -8.66 -0.40
N TYR A 10 18.49 -9.61 0.54
CA TYR A 10 17.69 -10.83 0.34
C TYR A 10 16.20 -10.54 0.19
N GLY A 11 15.71 -9.43 0.73
CA GLY A 11 14.33 -9.01 0.57
C GLY A 11 13.94 -8.67 -0.86
N TYR A 12 14.92 -8.51 -1.77
CA TYR A 12 14.68 -8.27 -3.19
C TYR A 12 14.87 -9.52 -4.07
N SER A 13 15.30 -10.64 -3.50
CA SER A 13 15.40 -11.91 -4.23
C SER A 13 14.04 -12.62 -4.27
N GLU A 14 13.71 -13.27 -5.39
CA GLU A 14 12.50 -14.10 -5.51
C GLU A 14 12.58 -15.41 -4.69
N ASP A 15 13.71 -15.68 -4.04
CA ASP A 15 13.91 -16.82 -3.14
C ASP A 15 13.15 -16.67 -1.82
N TYR A 16 12.84 -15.44 -1.43
CA TYR A 16 12.01 -15.14 -0.26
C TYR A 16 10.58 -14.85 -0.75
N PRO A 17 9.57 -14.79 0.13
CA PRO A 17 8.21 -14.41 -0.27
C PRO A 17 7.91 -12.91 -0.13
N ILE A 18 8.86 -12.14 0.44
CA ILE A 18 8.62 -10.77 0.92
C ILE A 18 8.55 -9.75 -0.22
N GLU A 19 9.33 -9.96 -1.28
CA GLU A 19 9.32 -9.20 -2.53
C GLU A 19 7.96 -9.29 -3.24
N ARG A 20 7.37 -10.48 -3.33
CA ARG A 20 6.00 -10.66 -3.88
C ARG A 20 4.97 -9.98 -3.01
N LEU A 21 4.98 -10.24 -1.70
CA LEU A 21 4.05 -9.59 -0.76
C LEU A 21 4.16 -8.07 -0.82
N TYR A 22 5.38 -7.55 -0.95
CA TYR A 22 5.59 -6.12 -1.10
C TYR A 22 4.99 -5.58 -2.40
N ARG A 23 5.19 -6.28 -3.53
CA ARG A 23 4.60 -5.91 -4.84
C ARG A 23 3.07 -5.89 -4.78
N ASP A 24 2.47 -6.94 -4.23
CA ASP A 24 1.01 -7.10 -4.12
C ASP A 24 0.42 -6.04 -3.17
N ALA A 25 1.11 -5.71 -2.08
CA ALA A 25 0.65 -4.65 -1.20
C ALA A 25 0.67 -3.26 -1.87
N ARG A 26 1.57 -3.01 -2.84
CA ARG A 26 1.74 -1.67 -3.44
C ARG A 26 0.58 -1.28 -4.35
N ILE A 27 -0.09 -2.23 -4.99
CA ILE A 27 -1.22 -1.98 -5.91
C ILE A 27 -2.50 -1.55 -5.18
N THR A 28 -2.66 -1.95 -3.91
CA THR A 28 -3.83 -1.60 -3.08
C THR A 28 -4.07 -0.11 -2.93
N ARG A 29 -3.04 0.72 -3.15
CA ARG A 29 -3.11 2.18 -3.05
C ARG A 29 -3.71 2.86 -4.29
N ILE A 30 -3.97 2.10 -5.34
CA ILE A 30 -4.44 2.58 -6.64
C ILE A 30 -5.74 1.87 -7.05
N TYR A 31 -5.80 0.56 -6.80
CA TYR A 31 -6.96 -0.26 -7.14
C TYR A 31 -8.21 0.15 -6.33
N GLU A 32 -9.40 0.06 -6.96
CA GLU A 32 -10.70 0.47 -6.38
C GLU A 32 -10.75 1.91 -5.85
N GLY A 33 -9.95 2.78 -6.47
CA GLY A 33 -9.83 4.19 -6.13
C GLY A 33 -8.50 4.48 -5.45
N ALA A 34 -7.72 5.37 -6.07
CA ALA A 34 -6.45 5.81 -5.50
C ALA A 34 -6.65 6.41 -4.10
N ASN A 35 -5.64 6.26 -3.24
CA ASN A 35 -5.66 6.77 -1.88
C ASN A 35 -6.07 8.26 -1.80
N GLU A 36 -5.69 9.07 -2.79
CA GLU A 36 -6.06 10.48 -2.92
C GLU A 36 -7.58 10.65 -3.02
N ILE A 37 -8.23 9.86 -3.87
CA ILE A 37 -9.68 9.89 -4.08
C ILE A 37 -10.39 9.41 -2.81
N GLN A 38 -9.92 8.32 -2.21
CA GLN A 38 -10.47 7.81 -0.95
C GLN A 38 -10.37 8.86 0.17
N ARG A 39 -9.22 9.56 0.31
CA ARG A 39 -9.08 10.67 1.26
C ARG A 39 -10.05 11.82 0.97
N LEU A 40 -10.29 12.15 -0.30
CA LEU A 40 -11.24 13.21 -0.67
C LEU A 40 -12.68 12.83 -0.29
N ILE A 41 -13.09 11.57 -0.55
CA ILE A 41 -14.42 11.06 -0.19
C ILE A 41 -14.60 11.11 1.33
N VAL A 42 -13.67 10.55 2.09
CA VAL A 42 -13.72 10.57 3.56
C VAL A 42 -13.71 12.00 4.10
N SER A 43 -12.86 12.88 3.56
CA SER A 43 -12.83 14.29 3.98
C SER A 43 -14.16 14.99 3.72
N ARG A 44 -14.81 14.69 2.59
CA ARG A 44 -16.11 15.25 2.27
C ARG A 44 -17.19 14.75 3.22
N GLU A 45 -17.22 13.46 3.55
CA GLU A 45 -18.16 12.90 4.54
C GLU A 45 -17.98 13.56 5.90
N LEU A 46 -16.73 13.76 6.35
CA LEU A 46 -16.42 14.41 7.62
C LEU A 46 -16.83 15.89 7.65
N VAL A 47 -16.71 16.62 6.54
CA VAL A 47 -17.08 18.06 6.46
C VAL A 47 -18.58 18.25 6.28
N ASP A 48 -19.24 17.43 5.46
CA ASP A 48 -20.68 17.54 5.18
C ASP A 48 -21.55 16.98 6.33
N GLY A 49 -20.93 16.33 7.34
CA GLY A 49 -21.59 15.99 8.61
C GLY A 49 -22.73 14.99 8.48
N ARG A 50 -22.61 14.03 7.55
CA ARG A 50 -23.46 12.83 7.52
C ARG A 50 -22.82 11.70 8.31
#